data_AF-A0A6P3DST0-F1
#
_entry.id   AF-A0A6P3DST0-F1
#
_cell.length_a   1.000
_cell.length_b   1.000
_cell.length_c   1.000
_cell.angle_alpha   90.00
_cell.angle_beta   90.00
_cell.angle_gamma   90.00
#
_symmetry.space_group_name_H-M   'P 1'
#
loop_
_entity.id
_entity.type
_entity.pdbx_description
1 polymer ?
#
loop_
_entity_poly.entity_id
_entity_poly.type
_entity_poly.pdbx_seq_one_letter_code
_entity_poly.pdbx_strand_id
1 'polypeptide(L)'
;MDALRSRGMLENSIVVFMSDNGAPTNGILSNQGSNYPLRGIKNSPWEGGTRGVAAIWSPLIRKSKRVSNQMMFMSDWLPTLLSAAGVDRIQLGNIDGFDLWPSLVSGKISPRSEIVINIDDLADYAAIRRGDFKYIIGRTETGIAWLGASGDPSEGVSPRYDPHKVLYSKTGVAISGIITAKQAMELNKKKKENIRIVYDTSSKTNFQEKILTSEDIIEMRKKAQIKCNVTEKDKIPCEPMIAPCLFNIEQDPCEMVNLAERNPVILTIFETILIRHRLTVIPPSNLDGDPRSNPSLWNNTWTSWAEPNPLMLAYTNIKQPEYYADQAIVVISIIFCFFVIGAIIAFKCRKTNSNNLGNPEYQNYHERVTCTIDDSEEAFSISSVVPGTRRNDTPRHGDIN
;
A
#
# COMPACT_ATOMS: atom_id res chain seq x y z
N MET A 1 -5.27 0.52 -6.65
CA MET A 1 -4.83 0.28 -8.04
C MET A 1 -5.64 1.10 -9.04
N ASP A 2 -6.92 0.79 -9.27
CA ASP A 2 -7.75 1.51 -10.26
C ASP A 2 -7.89 3.01 -9.98
N ALA A 3 -8.12 3.39 -8.72
CA ALA A 3 -8.17 4.79 -8.30
C ALA A 3 -6.86 5.55 -8.62
N LEU A 4 -5.70 4.97 -8.31
CA LEU A 4 -4.39 5.55 -8.62
C LEU A 4 -4.20 5.74 -10.13
N ARG A 5 -4.62 4.76 -10.94
CA ARG A 5 -4.59 4.86 -12.40
C ARG A 5 -5.48 5.98 -12.92
N SER A 6 -6.72 6.07 -12.43
CA SER A 6 -7.67 7.11 -12.87
C SER A 6 -7.18 8.53 -12.59
N ARG A 7 -6.24 8.69 -11.65
CA ARG A 7 -5.61 9.96 -11.29
C ARG A 7 -4.22 10.15 -11.90
N GLY A 8 -3.74 9.22 -12.73
CA GLY A 8 -2.40 9.29 -13.33
C GLY A 8 -1.26 9.23 -12.30
N MET A 9 -1.49 8.57 -11.15
CA MET A 9 -0.50 8.45 -10.07
C MET A 9 0.17 7.06 -10.06
N LEU A 10 -0.39 6.10 -10.79
CA LEU A 10 0.02 4.70 -10.70
C LEU A 10 1.42 4.46 -11.30
N GLU A 11 1.83 5.31 -12.24
CA GLU A 11 3.13 5.33 -12.93
C GLU A 11 4.31 5.59 -11.99
N ASN A 12 4.07 6.20 -10.83
CA ASN A 12 5.08 6.48 -9.81
C ASN A 12 4.59 6.09 -8.41
N SER A 13 3.94 4.93 -8.31
CA SER A 13 3.45 4.39 -7.04
C SER A 13 4.21 3.13 -6.63
N ILE A 14 4.35 2.95 -5.32
CA ILE A 14 4.71 1.69 -4.69
C ILE A 14 3.49 1.22 -3.90
N VAL A 15 3.01 0.03 -4.21
CA VAL A 15 1.86 -0.58 -3.53
C VAL A 15 2.33 -1.84 -2.84
N VAL A 16 2.28 -1.83 -1.50
CA VAL A 16 2.59 -2.98 -0.65
C VAL A 16 1.27 -3.54 -0.12
N PHE A 17 1.09 -4.84 -0.26
CA PHE A 17 0.05 -5.61 0.40
C PHE A 17 0.74 -6.59 1.34
N MET A 18 0.36 -6.59 2.62
CA MET A 18 0.94 -7.52 3.60
C MET A 18 0.00 -7.77 4.77
N SER A 19 0.20 -8.89 5.45
CA SER A 19 -0.40 -9.19 6.76
C SER A 19 0.49 -8.64 7.88
N ASP A 20 -0.12 -8.25 9.00
CA ASP A 20 0.57 -7.88 10.24
C ASP A 20 1.01 -9.10 11.06
N ASN A 21 0.18 -10.15 11.09
CA ASN A 21 0.44 -11.43 11.76
C ASN A 21 -0.22 -12.61 11.02
N GLY A 22 0.04 -13.82 11.49
CA GLY A 22 -0.68 -15.03 11.10
C GLY A 22 -2.16 -15.03 11.49
N ALA A 23 -2.96 -15.92 10.91
CA ALA A 23 -4.38 -16.04 11.22
C ALA A 23 -4.61 -16.60 12.64
N PRO A 24 -5.57 -16.06 13.41
CA PRO A 24 -6.10 -16.70 14.61
C PRO A 24 -7.12 -17.76 14.19
N THR A 25 -6.68 -18.98 13.89
CA THR A 25 -7.60 -20.02 13.36
C THR A 25 -8.37 -20.78 14.43
N ASN A 26 -8.02 -20.58 15.71
CA ASN A 26 -8.65 -21.21 16.86
C ASN A 26 -8.61 -20.23 18.07
N GLY A 27 -9.43 -20.48 19.09
CA GLY A 27 -9.54 -19.67 20.30
C GLY A 27 -10.64 -18.61 20.23
N ILE A 28 -10.72 -17.78 21.27
CA ILE A 28 -11.79 -16.77 21.42
C ILE A 28 -11.80 -15.74 20.28
N LEU A 29 -10.64 -15.50 19.65
CA LEU A 29 -10.48 -14.58 18.53
C LEU A 29 -10.48 -15.29 17.16
N SER A 30 -11.00 -16.52 17.09
CA SER A 30 -10.94 -17.33 15.87
C SER A 30 -11.63 -16.65 14.69
N ASN A 31 -11.03 -16.73 13.50
CA ASN A 31 -11.63 -16.28 12.26
C ASN A 31 -11.46 -17.31 11.13
N GLN A 32 -11.93 -16.98 9.93
CA GLN A 32 -11.87 -17.84 8.75
C GLN A 32 -10.52 -17.80 8.01
N GLY A 33 -9.47 -17.29 8.65
CA GLY A 33 -8.13 -17.32 8.10
C GLY A 33 -7.53 -18.73 8.11
N SER A 34 -6.39 -18.89 7.45
CA SER A 34 -5.61 -20.12 7.47
C SER A 34 -4.13 -19.80 7.41
N ASN A 35 -3.34 -20.57 8.15
CA ASN A 35 -1.88 -20.56 8.08
C ASN A 35 -1.34 -21.81 7.40
N TYR A 36 -2.20 -22.73 6.96
CA TYR A 36 -1.75 -23.97 6.37
C TYR A 36 -0.87 -23.69 5.13
N PRO A 37 0.26 -24.39 4.99
CA PRO A 37 0.67 -25.58 5.74
C PRO A 37 1.64 -25.29 6.89
N LEU A 38 1.73 -24.05 7.36
CA LEU A 38 2.62 -23.63 8.42
C LEU A 38 2.07 -24.02 9.80
N ARG A 39 2.97 -24.33 10.73
CA ARG A 39 2.63 -24.65 12.11
C ARG A 39 2.23 -23.38 12.86
N GLY A 40 1.23 -23.49 13.73
CA GLY A 40 0.83 -22.42 14.63
C GLY A 40 -0.04 -21.31 14.04
N ILE A 41 -0.32 -20.34 14.91
CA ILE A 41 -1.35 -19.30 14.71
C ILE A 41 -0.90 -17.96 15.26
N LYS A 42 -1.75 -16.92 15.13
CA LYS A 42 -1.57 -15.65 15.84
C LYS A 42 -1.19 -15.88 17.32
N ASN A 43 -0.29 -15.05 17.86
CA ASN A 43 0.28 -15.14 19.21
C ASN A 43 1.24 -16.30 19.45
N SER A 44 1.69 -16.99 18.40
CA SER A 44 2.72 -18.03 18.52
C SER A 44 3.98 -17.68 17.73
N PRO A 45 5.18 -18.15 18.15
CA PRO A 45 6.43 -17.88 17.45
C PRO A 45 6.65 -18.78 16.22
N TRP A 46 5.74 -19.73 15.95
CA TRP A 46 5.79 -20.63 14.81
C TRP A 46 5.63 -19.88 13.48
N GLU A 47 6.05 -20.48 12.37
CA GLU A 47 5.96 -19.84 11.04
C GLU A 47 4.52 -19.43 10.71
N GLY A 48 3.51 -20.17 11.13
CA GLY A 48 2.11 -19.81 10.93
C GLY A 48 1.65 -18.58 11.71
N GLY A 49 2.37 -18.18 12.77
CA GLY A 49 2.12 -16.94 13.50
C GLY A 49 2.90 -15.74 12.96
N THR A 50 4.10 -15.99 12.40
CA THR A 50 5.09 -14.93 12.10
C THR A 50 5.37 -14.74 10.61
N ARG A 51 5.10 -15.72 9.76
CA ARG A 51 5.30 -15.66 8.31
C ARG A 51 4.02 -15.18 7.62
N GLY A 52 3.92 -13.88 7.43
CA GLY A 52 2.78 -13.25 6.76
C GLY A 52 2.81 -13.36 5.23
N VAL A 53 1.63 -13.25 4.61
CA VAL A 53 1.51 -13.01 3.17
C VAL A 53 1.99 -11.60 2.86
N ALA A 54 2.79 -11.44 1.81
CA ALA A 54 3.18 -10.14 1.29
C ALA A 54 3.29 -10.15 -0.25
N ALA A 55 2.94 -9.02 -0.87
CA ALA A 55 3.14 -8.75 -2.28
C ALA A 55 3.46 -7.26 -2.46
N ILE A 56 4.37 -6.96 -3.39
CA ILE A 56 4.71 -5.59 -3.76
C ILE A 56 4.54 -5.41 -5.26
N TRP A 57 3.97 -4.27 -5.64
CA TRP A 57 3.87 -3.84 -7.01
C TRP A 57 4.37 -2.41 -7.16
N SER A 58 5.17 -2.18 -8.19
CA SER A 58 5.57 -0.84 -8.62
C SER A 58 6.10 -0.90 -10.05
N PRO A 59 5.83 0.09 -10.91
CA PRO A 59 6.45 0.19 -12.23
C PRO A 59 7.96 0.52 -12.14
N LEU A 60 8.46 0.84 -10.94
CA LEU A 60 9.88 1.11 -10.64
C LEU A 60 10.68 -0.19 -10.37
N ILE A 61 10.01 -1.32 -10.17
CA ILE A 61 10.67 -2.61 -9.97
C ILE A 61 11.09 -3.19 -11.32
N ARG A 62 12.38 -3.16 -11.60
CA ARG A 62 12.97 -3.61 -12.88
C ARG A 62 12.89 -5.12 -13.07
N LYS A 63 13.10 -5.91 -12.01
CA LYS A 63 12.89 -7.37 -12.01
C LYS A 63 11.52 -7.72 -11.43
N SER A 64 10.47 -7.42 -12.19
CA SER A 64 9.08 -7.71 -11.83
C SER A 64 8.68 -9.15 -12.17
N LYS A 65 7.44 -9.54 -11.80
CA LYS A 65 6.82 -10.85 -12.15
C LYS A 65 7.63 -12.05 -11.64
N ARG A 66 7.98 -12.01 -10.36
CA ARG A 66 8.78 -13.04 -9.70
C ARG A 66 8.31 -13.29 -8.27
N VAL A 67 8.70 -14.45 -7.76
CA VAL A 67 8.70 -14.76 -6.33
C VAL A 67 10.08 -14.43 -5.76
N SER A 68 10.13 -13.90 -4.54
CA SER A 68 11.37 -13.61 -3.83
C SER A 68 11.43 -14.47 -2.57
N ASN A 69 12.47 -15.29 -2.43
CA ASN A 69 12.71 -16.11 -1.23
C ASN A 69 13.70 -15.44 -0.27
N GLN A 70 14.04 -14.18 -0.50
CA GLN A 70 14.98 -13.45 0.34
C GLN A 70 14.34 -13.06 1.68
N MET A 71 15.14 -13.09 2.74
CA MET A 71 14.71 -12.72 4.08
C MET A 71 14.37 -11.23 4.15
N MET A 72 13.18 -10.93 4.66
CA MET A 72 12.66 -9.59 4.93
C MET A 72 11.79 -9.66 6.19
N PHE A 73 11.79 -8.59 6.99
CA PHE A 73 11.02 -8.48 8.21
C PHE A 73 10.27 -7.14 8.27
N MET A 74 9.29 -7.02 9.18
CA MET A 74 8.43 -5.83 9.26
C MET A 74 9.23 -4.53 9.46
N SER A 75 10.32 -4.58 10.23
CA SER A 75 11.18 -3.41 10.49
C SER A 75 11.92 -2.91 9.24
N ASP A 76 12.05 -3.72 8.19
CA ASP A 76 12.73 -3.34 6.94
C ASP A 76 11.94 -2.32 6.12
N TRP A 77 10.61 -2.25 6.28
CA TRP A 77 9.78 -1.40 5.45
C TRP A 77 10.12 0.09 5.59
N LEU A 78 10.41 0.55 6.80
CA LEU A 78 10.76 1.96 7.04
C LEU A 78 12.01 2.39 6.23
N PRO A 79 13.21 1.80 6.42
CA PRO A 79 14.39 2.19 5.66
C PRO A 79 14.25 1.87 4.16
N THR A 80 13.52 0.84 3.78
CA THR A 80 13.26 0.47 2.38
C THR A 80 12.42 1.52 1.66
N LEU A 81 11.32 1.99 2.27
CA LEU A 81 10.45 2.99 1.67
C LEU A 81 11.10 4.37 1.65
N LEU A 82 11.94 4.71 2.64
CA LEU A 82 12.74 5.93 2.62
C LEU A 82 13.78 5.92 1.49
N SER A 83 14.47 4.79 1.30
CA SER A 83 15.39 4.58 0.16
C SER A 83 14.65 4.76 -1.17
N ALA A 84 13.45 4.20 -1.29
CA ALA A 84 12.62 4.34 -2.48
C ALA A 84 12.12 5.77 -2.72
N ALA A 85 11.88 6.53 -1.65
CA ALA A 85 11.51 7.94 -1.71
C ALA A 85 12.71 8.88 -1.96
N GLY A 86 13.94 8.37 -2.03
CA GLY A 86 15.15 9.17 -2.19
C GLY A 86 15.54 9.95 -0.94
N VAL A 87 15.04 9.55 0.23
CA VAL A 87 15.34 10.19 1.51
C VAL A 87 16.60 9.60 2.13
N ASP A 88 17.47 10.46 2.66
CA ASP A 88 18.65 10.04 3.38
C ASP A 88 18.27 9.38 4.72
N ARG A 89 18.78 8.18 4.94
CA ARG A 89 18.50 7.35 6.12
C ARG A 89 19.37 7.69 7.32
N ILE A 90 20.40 8.55 7.17
CA ILE A 90 21.28 8.95 8.28
C ILE A 90 20.47 9.43 9.50
N GLN A 91 19.30 10.02 9.26
CA GLN A 91 18.42 10.54 10.32
C GLN A 91 17.73 9.46 11.16
N LEU A 92 17.73 8.19 10.73
CA LEU A 92 17.06 7.11 11.47
C LEU A 92 17.85 6.65 12.71
N GLY A 93 19.14 6.97 12.79
CA GLY A 93 20.00 6.49 13.86
C GLY A 93 20.15 4.96 13.82
N ASN A 94 20.17 4.33 15.00
CA ASN A 94 20.26 2.88 15.13
C ASN A 94 18.86 2.25 15.11
N ILE A 95 18.56 1.50 14.05
CA ILE A 95 17.29 0.79 13.88
C ILE A 95 17.55 -0.66 13.46
N ASP A 96 16.61 -1.56 13.74
CA ASP A 96 16.73 -2.99 13.40
C ASP A 96 16.41 -3.31 11.93
N GLY A 97 15.91 -2.33 11.18
CA GLY A 97 15.51 -2.46 9.78
C GLY A 97 16.67 -2.27 8.81
N PHE A 98 16.66 -3.02 7.71
CA PHE A 98 17.59 -2.86 6.59
C PHE A 98 16.88 -2.32 5.35
N ASP A 99 17.62 -1.59 4.50
CA ASP A 99 17.13 -1.21 3.19
C ASP A 99 17.18 -2.39 2.20
N LEU A 100 16.01 -2.86 1.80
CA LEU A 100 15.83 -3.92 0.82
C LEU A 100 15.40 -3.39 -0.55
N TRP A 101 15.33 -2.06 -0.77
CA TRP A 101 14.91 -1.49 -2.04
C TRP A 101 15.77 -2.00 -3.23
N PRO A 102 17.12 -2.08 -3.13
CA PRO A 102 17.93 -2.68 -4.19
C PRO A 102 17.61 -4.16 -4.44
N SER A 103 17.28 -4.91 -3.39
CA SER A 103 16.88 -6.32 -3.48
C SER A 103 15.53 -6.49 -4.16
N LEU A 104 14.56 -5.63 -3.84
CA LEU A 104 13.23 -5.63 -4.46
C LEU A 104 13.31 -5.24 -5.94
N VAL A 105 13.96 -4.12 -6.27
CA VAL A 105 14.03 -3.56 -7.64
C VAL A 105 14.85 -4.43 -8.59
N SER A 106 16.01 -4.93 -8.13
CA SER A 106 17.00 -5.55 -9.02
C SER A 106 17.35 -7.00 -8.68
N GLY A 107 16.77 -7.56 -7.62
CA GLY A 107 17.05 -8.92 -7.17
C GLY A 107 18.46 -9.08 -6.59
N LYS A 108 19.07 -8.01 -6.06
CA LYS A 108 20.29 -8.13 -5.24
C LYS A 108 19.98 -8.95 -3.99
N ILE A 109 20.98 -9.58 -3.40
CA ILE A 109 20.85 -10.38 -2.16
C ILE A 109 20.44 -9.44 -1.01
N SER A 110 19.53 -9.90 -0.16
CA SER A 110 19.07 -9.17 1.01
C SER A 110 20.22 -9.03 1.99
N PRO A 111 20.46 -7.83 2.54
CA PRO A 111 21.44 -7.65 3.61
C PRO A 111 20.98 -8.32 4.91
N ARG A 112 19.68 -8.61 5.06
CA ARG A 112 19.13 -9.26 6.24
C ARG A 112 19.52 -10.74 6.26
N SER A 113 20.16 -11.13 7.35
CA SER A 113 20.53 -12.53 7.64
C SER A 113 19.98 -13.03 8.97
N GLU A 114 19.35 -12.17 9.77
CA GLU A 114 18.84 -12.47 11.09
C GLU A 114 17.50 -11.76 11.34
N ILE A 115 16.59 -12.42 12.06
CA ILE A 115 15.32 -11.88 12.54
C ILE A 115 15.15 -12.33 13.99
N VAL A 116 15.14 -11.39 14.92
CA VAL A 116 14.60 -11.63 16.26
C VAL A 116 13.08 -11.54 16.14
N ILE A 117 12.40 -12.65 16.37
CA ILE A 117 10.93 -12.72 16.30
C ILE A 117 10.36 -12.07 17.54
N ASN A 118 10.83 -12.52 18.71
CA ASN A 118 10.63 -11.82 19.98
C ASN A 118 11.57 -12.37 21.06
N ILE A 119 11.82 -11.57 22.10
CA ILE A 119 12.35 -12.00 23.38
C ILE A 119 11.40 -11.41 24.42
N ASP A 120 10.63 -12.27 25.08
CA ASP A 120 9.62 -11.86 26.06
C ASP A 120 9.87 -12.59 27.37
N ASP A 121 10.52 -11.91 28.30
CA ASP A 121 10.80 -12.46 29.63
C ASP A 121 9.55 -12.49 30.53
N LEU A 122 8.47 -11.78 30.19
CA LEU A 122 7.19 -11.84 30.93
C LEU A 122 6.37 -13.05 30.51
N ALA A 123 6.30 -13.31 29.21
CA ALA A 123 5.66 -14.50 28.67
C ALA A 123 6.58 -15.74 28.70
N ASP A 124 7.85 -15.57 29.07
CA ASP A 124 8.89 -16.60 29.16
C ASP A 124 9.10 -17.36 27.84
N TYR A 125 9.35 -16.62 26.75
CA TYR A 125 9.72 -17.22 25.46
C TYR A 125 10.69 -16.37 24.66
N ALA A 126 11.45 -17.03 23.77
CA ALA A 126 12.27 -16.35 22.78
C ALA A 126 12.27 -17.13 21.46
N ALA A 127 12.29 -16.39 20.36
CA ALA A 127 12.40 -16.95 19.03
C ALA A 127 13.26 -16.07 18.13
N ILE A 128 14.14 -16.70 17.37
CA ILE A 128 15.06 -16.02 16.46
C ILE A 128 15.32 -16.90 15.24
N ARG A 129 15.49 -16.26 14.08
CA ARG A 129 15.93 -16.91 12.84
C ARG A 129 17.25 -16.30 12.40
N ARG A 130 18.20 -17.13 12.00
CA ARG A 130 19.44 -16.71 11.34
C ARG A 130 19.74 -17.61 10.16
N GLY A 131 19.83 -17.01 8.98
CA GLY A 131 19.89 -17.73 7.71
C GLY A 131 18.69 -18.69 7.57
N ASP A 132 18.99 -19.95 7.34
CA ASP A 132 17.98 -20.99 7.15
C ASP A 132 17.48 -21.56 8.47
N PHE A 133 18.16 -21.31 9.58
CA PHE A 133 17.80 -21.91 10.87
C PHE A 133 16.95 -20.99 11.73
N LYS A 134 15.99 -21.58 12.44
CA LYS A 134 15.13 -20.92 13.42
C LYS A 134 15.21 -21.64 14.75
N TYR A 135 15.40 -20.88 15.82
CA TYR A 135 15.50 -21.33 17.20
C TYR A 135 14.28 -20.82 17.99
N ILE A 136 13.70 -21.68 18.82
CA ILE A 136 12.55 -21.36 19.69
C ILE A 136 12.77 -22.00 21.07
N ILE A 137 12.52 -21.25 22.14
CA ILE A 137 12.54 -21.74 23.52
C ILE A 137 11.42 -21.07 24.33
N GLY A 138 10.90 -21.78 25.34
CA GLY A 138 9.94 -21.27 26.30
C GLY A 138 8.48 -21.49 25.91
N ARG A 139 7.60 -20.62 26.42
CA ARG A 139 6.15 -20.77 26.37
C ARG A 139 5.58 -20.57 24.96
N THR A 140 5.05 -21.65 24.40
CA THR A 140 4.34 -21.65 23.11
C THR A 140 2.94 -22.27 23.23
N GLU A 141 2.21 -21.93 24.29
CA GLU A 141 0.90 -22.54 24.63
C GLU A 141 -0.12 -22.43 23.49
N THR A 142 0.00 -21.43 22.62
CA THR A 142 -0.82 -21.33 21.40
C THR A 142 -0.10 -21.91 20.18
N GLY A 143 -0.85 -22.63 19.33
CA GLY A 143 -0.37 -22.99 17.99
C GLY A 143 0.66 -24.13 17.94
N ILE A 144 0.67 -25.03 18.94
CA ILE A 144 1.58 -26.20 18.93
C ILE A 144 1.38 -27.14 17.74
N ALA A 145 0.26 -27.00 17.00
CA ALA A 145 -0.12 -27.81 15.86
C ALA A 145 -0.54 -26.95 14.66
N TRP A 146 -0.83 -27.62 13.55
CA TRP A 146 -1.49 -27.04 12.38
C TRP A 146 -2.96 -26.91 12.67
N LEU A 147 -3.45 -25.67 12.73
CA LEU A 147 -4.82 -25.36 13.13
C LEU A 147 -5.48 -24.51 12.03
N GLY A 148 -6.71 -24.86 11.66
CA GLY A 148 -7.49 -24.17 10.63
C GLY A 148 -7.62 -24.98 9.34
N ALA A 149 -8.42 -24.45 8.41
CA ALA A 149 -8.63 -25.10 7.11
C ALA A 149 -7.30 -25.28 6.37
N SER A 150 -7.06 -26.43 5.75
CA SER A 150 -5.81 -26.63 5.01
C SER A 150 -5.75 -25.78 3.73
N GLY A 151 -6.91 -25.30 3.27
CA GLY A 151 -7.01 -24.69 1.95
C GLY A 151 -6.73 -25.70 0.83
N ASP A 152 -6.70 -27.01 1.13
CA ASP A 152 -6.68 -28.07 0.13
C ASP A 152 -7.98 -28.00 -0.69
N PRO A 153 -7.90 -27.90 -2.03
CA PRO A 153 -9.06 -28.01 -2.90
C PRO A 153 -9.94 -29.24 -2.64
N SER A 154 -9.36 -30.34 -2.14
CA SER A 154 -10.05 -31.57 -1.77
C SER A 154 -10.96 -31.42 -0.54
N GLU A 155 -10.65 -30.47 0.36
CA GLU A 155 -11.46 -30.10 1.53
C GLU A 155 -12.57 -29.08 1.17
N GLY A 156 -12.67 -28.68 -0.10
CA GLY A 156 -13.73 -27.80 -0.61
C GLY A 156 -13.33 -26.33 -0.68
N VAL A 157 -12.39 -25.98 -1.55
CA VAL A 157 -12.09 -24.57 -1.86
C VAL A 157 -13.14 -24.03 -2.84
N SER A 158 -14.06 -23.20 -2.33
CA SER A 158 -15.02 -22.44 -3.14
C SER A 158 -14.84 -20.93 -2.93
N PRO A 159 -14.57 -20.15 -3.99
CA PRO A 159 -14.43 -20.55 -5.39
C PRO A 159 -13.03 -21.09 -5.71
N ARG A 160 -12.94 -21.96 -6.74
CA ARG A 160 -11.66 -22.37 -7.32
C ARG A 160 -10.87 -21.16 -7.81
N TYR A 161 -9.54 -21.23 -7.68
CA TYR A 161 -8.66 -20.19 -8.20
C TYR A 161 -8.78 -20.10 -9.72
N ASP A 162 -9.07 -18.89 -10.22
CA ASP A 162 -9.25 -18.60 -11.63
C ASP A 162 -8.29 -17.47 -12.06
N PRO A 163 -7.22 -17.79 -12.83
CA PRO A 163 -6.25 -16.78 -13.26
C PRO A 163 -6.87 -15.74 -14.21
N HIS A 164 -7.91 -16.09 -14.97
CA HIS A 164 -8.57 -15.13 -15.85
C HIS A 164 -9.31 -14.06 -15.05
N LYS A 165 -10.01 -14.44 -13.97
CA LYS A 165 -10.63 -13.45 -13.07
C LYS A 165 -9.62 -12.51 -12.44
N VAL A 166 -8.40 -12.98 -12.17
CA VAL A 166 -7.32 -12.13 -11.66
C VAL A 166 -6.83 -11.15 -12.73
N LEU A 167 -6.56 -11.63 -13.95
CA LEU A 167 -6.09 -10.80 -15.08
C LEU A 167 -7.10 -9.73 -15.49
N TYR A 168 -8.39 -10.09 -15.54
CA TYR A 168 -9.48 -9.20 -15.93
C TYR A 168 -10.08 -8.43 -14.75
N SER A 169 -9.53 -8.56 -13.54
CA SER A 169 -9.91 -7.75 -12.39
C SER A 169 -9.59 -6.26 -12.63
N LYS A 170 -10.24 -5.36 -11.88
CA LYS A 170 -9.91 -3.92 -11.91
C LYS A 170 -8.41 -3.67 -11.70
N THR A 171 -7.76 -4.46 -10.83
CA THR A 171 -6.32 -4.39 -10.60
C THR A 171 -5.51 -4.88 -11.79
N GLY A 172 -5.87 -6.03 -12.37
CA GLY A 172 -5.17 -6.59 -13.54
C GLY A 172 -5.24 -5.66 -14.75
N VAL A 173 -6.41 -5.10 -15.04
CA VAL A 173 -6.60 -4.10 -16.11
C VAL A 173 -5.81 -2.83 -15.82
N ALA A 174 -5.75 -2.38 -14.57
CA ALA A 174 -4.97 -1.20 -14.21
C ALA A 174 -3.46 -1.39 -14.43
N ILE A 175 -2.91 -2.53 -14.03
CA ILE A 175 -1.50 -2.87 -14.23
C ILE A 175 -1.18 -3.00 -15.72
N SER A 176 -2.01 -3.74 -16.48
CA SER A 176 -1.82 -3.92 -17.92
C SER A 176 -1.86 -2.60 -18.68
N GLY A 177 -2.74 -1.67 -18.29
CA GLY A 177 -2.81 -0.34 -18.88
C GLY A 177 -1.49 0.45 -18.78
N ILE A 178 -0.79 0.36 -17.65
CA ILE A 178 0.53 1.00 -17.47
C ILE A 178 1.57 0.38 -18.42
N ILE A 179 1.58 -0.96 -18.54
CA ILE A 179 2.51 -1.68 -19.42
C ILE A 179 2.24 -1.30 -20.88
N THR A 180 0.98 -1.30 -21.31
CA THR A 180 0.59 -0.92 -22.67
C THR A 180 0.95 0.53 -22.99
N ALA A 181 0.73 1.46 -22.04
CA ALA A 181 1.11 2.86 -22.21
C ALA A 181 2.62 3.02 -22.42
N LYS A 182 3.44 2.33 -21.60
CA LYS A 182 4.91 2.31 -21.77
C LYS A 182 5.33 1.76 -23.14
N GLN A 183 4.77 0.63 -23.57
CA GLN A 183 5.05 0.03 -24.88
C GLN A 183 4.69 0.99 -26.04
N ALA A 184 3.55 1.68 -25.96
CA ALA A 184 3.12 2.66 -26.96
C ALA A 184 4.07 3.87 -27.01
N MET A 185 4.53 4.37 -25.84
CA MET A 185 5.52 5.44 -25.78
C MET A 185 6.85 5.02 -26.41
N GLU A 186 7.33 3.79 -26.16
CA GLU A 186 8.54 3.24 -26.78
C GLU A 186 8.43 3.14 -28.30
N LEU A 187 7.29 2.65 -28.81
CA LEU A 187 7.03 2.60 -30.25
C LEU A 187 7.03 3.99 -30.88
N ASN A 188 6.39 4.97 -30.25
CA ASN A 188 6.33 6.34 -30.75
C ASN A 188 7.72 6.99 -30.75
N LYS A 189 8.55 6.73 -29.74
CA LYS A 189 9.94 7.19 -29.69
C LYS A 189 10.76 6.59 -30.83
N LYS A 190 10.70 5.26 -31.03
CA LYS A 190 11.37 4.58 -32.15
C LYS A 190 10.88 5.07 -33.51
N LYS A 191 9.58 5.33 -33.67
CA LYS A 191 9.05 5.89 -34.92
C LYS A 191 9.62 7.29 -35.20
N LYS A 192 9.72 8.16 -34.18
CA LYS A 192 10.37 9.48 -34.32
C LYS A 192 11.86 9.38 -34.65
N GLU A 193 12.55 8.39 -34.09
CA GLU A 193 13.97 8.12 -34.38
C GLU A 193 14.16 7.52 -35.80
N ASN A 194 13.32 6.57 -36.21
CA ASN A 194 13.36 5.93 -37.53
C ASN A 194 12.79 6.80 -38.66
N ILE A 195 12.03 7.86 -38.36
CA ILE A 195 11.72 8.89 -39.37
C ILE A 195 13.01 9.59 -39.87
N ARG A 196 14.16 9.42 -39.19
CA ARG A 196 15.48 9.81 -39.70
C ARG A 196 16.18 8.76 -40.58
N ILE A 197 15.72 7.50 -40.61
CA ILE A 197 16.32 6.42 -41.43
C ILE A 197 15.21 5.58 -42.04
N VAL A 198 14.97 5.85 -43.32
CA VAL A 198 13.91 5.28 -44.14
C VAL A 198 14.22 3.83 -44.56
N TYR A 199 13.19 2.97 -44.47
CA TYR A 199 13.06 1.56 -44.88
C TYR A 199 13.83 0.46 -44.10
N ASP A 200 13.18 -0.10 -43.08
CA ASP A 200 13.27 -1.55 -42.80
C ASP A 200 11.92 -2.09 -42.28
N THR A 201 11.25 -2.85 -43.14
CA THR A 201 9.99 -3.57 -42.88
C THR A 201 10.27 -5.01 -42.47
N SER A 202 10.78 -5.24 -41.25
CA SER A 202 10.66 -6.55 -40.58
C SER A 202 10.99 -6.57 -39.07
N SER A 203 10.98 -5.43 -38.38
CA SER A 203 11.31 -5.41 -36.94
C SER A 203 10.17 -5.98 -36.08
N LYS A 204 10.26 -7.27 -35.72
CA LYS A 204 9.51 -7.81 -34.57
C LYS A 204 9.95 -7.05 -33.32
N THR A 205 9.14 -6.12 -32.83
CA THR A 205 9.48 -5.36 -31.62
C THR A 205 9.39 -6.24 -30.38
N ASN A 206 10.54 -6.60 -29.81
CA ASN A 206 10.62 -7.30 -28.52
C ASN A 206 10.61 -6.26 -27.39
N PHE A 207 9.49 -6.12 -26.70
CA PHE A 207 9.37 -5.24 -25.53
C PHE A 207 9.99 -5.87 -24.29
N GLN A 208 10.65 -5.06 -23.48
CA GLN A 208 11.25 -5.50 -22.22
C GLN A 208 10.18 -5.84 -21.17
N GLU A 209 9.15 -5.01 -21.05
CA GLU A 209 7.98 -5.29 -20.20
C GLU A 209 6.88 -5.98 -21.02
N LYS A 210 6.40 -7.13 -20.53
CA LYS A 210 5.30 -7.90 -21.12
C LYS A 210 4.13 -7.98 -20.16
N ILE A 211 2.91 -7.95 -20.68
CA ILE A 211 1.67 -8.21 -19.92
C ILE A 211 1.73 -9.66 -19.38
N LEU A 212 1.21 -9.87 -18.18
CA LEU A 212 1.11 -11.18 -17.55
C LEU A 212 0.11 -12.08 -18.30
N THR A 213 0.45 -13.35 -18.48
CA THR A 213 -0.47 -14.38 -18.96
C THR A 213 -1.03 -15.22 -17.81
N SER A 214 -2.02 -16.07 -18.11
CA SER A 214 -2.55 -17.03 -17.13
C SER A 214 -1.48 -18.02 -16.69
N GLU A 215 -0.61 -18.43 -17.61
CA GLU A 215 0.52 -19.32 -17.35
C GLU A 215 1.53 -18.67 -16.41
N ASP A 216 1.89 -17.40 -16.63
CA ASP A 216 2.79 -16.66 -15.75
C ASP A 216 2.27 -16.65 -14.30
N ILE A 217 0.96 -16.38 -14.13
CA ILE A 217 0.32 -16.36 -12.82
C ILE A 217 0.36 -17.74 -12.16
N ILE A 218 0.02 -18.79 -12.90
CA ILE A 218 0.04 -20.16 -12.38
C ILE A 218 1.47 -20.57 -11.98
N GLU A 219 2.48 -20.22 -12.79
CA GLU A 219 3.87 -20.51 -12.49
C GLU A 219 4.35 -19.77 -11.24
N MET A 220 4.06 -18.47 -11.12
CA MET A 220 4.39 -17.70 -9.91
C MET A 220 3.69 -18.26 -8.66
N ARG A 221 2.44 -18.69 -8.77
CA ARG A 221 1.74 -19.35 -7.66
C ARG A 221 2.39 -20.66 -7.27
N LYS A 222 2.78 -21.49 -8.23
CA LYS A 222 3.52 -22.75 -7.96
C LYS A 222 4.85 -22.47 -7.25
N LYS A 223 5.57 -21.41 -7.64
CA LYS A 223 6.82 -20.99 -6.99
C LYS A 223 6.62 -20.42 -5.59
N ALA A 224 5.49 -19.74 -5.33
CA ALA A 224 5.16 -19.18 -4.02
C ALA A 224 4.53 -20.21 -3.06
N GLN A 225 4.09 -21.36 -3.56
CA GLN A 225 3.46 -22.39 -2.76
C GLN A 225 4.47 -23.04 -1.80
N ILE A 226 4.12 -23.06 -0.52
CA ILE A 226 4.86 -23.79 0.51
C ILE A 226 4.39 -25.24 0.52
N LYS A 227 5.34 -26.17 0.62
CA LYS A 227 5.08 -27.60 0.73
C LYS A 227 5.85 -28.16 1.91
N CYS A 228 5.17 -28.94 2.75
CA CYS A 228 5.81 -29.72 3.80
C CYS A 228 5.95 -31.15 3.30
N ASN A 229 7.18 -31.63 3.13
CA ASN A 229 7.45 -32.96 2.56
C ASN A 229 7.90 -33.98 3.63
N VAL A 230 7.58 -33.73 4.90
CA VAL A 230 7.99 -34.60 6.01
C VAL A 230 6.91 -35.65 6.26
N THR A 231 7.29 -36.92 6.26
CA THR A 231 6.37 -38.02 6.56
C THR A 231 6.15 -38.13 8.07
N GLU A 232 5.03 -38.74 8.50
CA GLU A 232 4.76 -38.97 9.93
C GLU A 232 5.89 -39.71 10.66
N LYS A 233 6.62 -40.59 9.97
CA LYS A 233 7.72 -41.38 10.56
C LYS A 233 8.99 -40.56 10.79
N ASP A 234 9.17 -39.48 10.03
CA ASP A 234 10.37 -38.64 10.08
C ASP A 234 10.20 -37.43 11.01
N LYS A 235 8.99 -37.19 11.51
CA LYS A 235 8.71 -36.12 12.47
C LYS A 235 9.51 -36.32 13.74
N ILE A 236 10.12 -35.23 14.21
CA ILE A 236 10.78 -35.19 15.52
C ILE A 236 10.11 -34.08 16.32
N PRO A 237 9.42 -34.42 17.43
CA PRO A 237 8.66 -33.46 18.20
C PRO A 237 9.57 -32.39 18.83
N CYS A 238 8.96 -31.27 19.16
CA CYS A 238 9.61 -30.14 19.80
C CYS A 238 8.70 -29.66 20.93
N GLU A 239 9.26 -29.61 22.13
CA GLU A 239 8.62 -29.15 23.37
C GLU A 239 9.45 -28.01 23.96
N PRO A 240 9.23 -26.76 23.51
CA PRO A 240 10.12 -25.63 23.82
C PRO A 240 10.14 -25.25 25.30
N MET A 241 9.15 -25.71 26.08
CA MET A 241 9.10 -25.60 27.54
C MET A 241 10.09 -26.52 28.26
N ILE A 242 10.51 -27.61 27.61
CA ILE A 242 11.44 -28.61 28.17
C ILE A 242 12.85 -28.38 27.63
N ALA A 243 12.99 -28.21 26.32
CA ALA A 243 14.27 -28.03 25.65
C ALA A 243 14.13 -27.15 24.41
N PRO A 244 15.20 -26.44 24.00
CA PRO A 244 15.17 -25.63 22.79
C PRO A 244 14.80 -26.42 21.53
N CYS A 245 14.15 -25.75 20.61
CA CYS A 245 13.82 -26.28 19.30
C CYS A 245 14.62 -25.58 18.21
N LEU A 246 15.05 -26.35 17.23
CA LEU A 246 15.81 -25.87 16.09
C LEU A 246 15.26 -26.45 14.79
N PHE A 247 14.94 -25.60 13.82
CA PHE A 247 14.40 -26.01 12.52
C PHE A 247 15.20 -25.39 11.38
N ASN A 248 15.35 -26.10 10.27
CA ASN A 248 15.83 -25.52 9.01
C ASN A 248 14.62 -25.11 8.18
N ILE A 249 14.29 -23.82 8.16
CA ILE A 249 13.08 -23.26 7.52
C ILE A 249 13.10 -23.35 6.00
N GLU A 250 14.27 -23.44 5.37
CA GLU A 250 14.35 -23.63 3.91
C GLU A 250 13.92 -25.05 3.52
N GLN A 251 14.32 -26.06 4.31
CA GLN A 251 14.02 -27.48 4.04
C GLN A 251 12.71 -27.94 4.69
N ASP A 252 12.41 -27.40 5.88
CA ASP A 252 11.26 -27.71 6.72
C ASP A 252 10.57 -26.40 7.14
N PRO A 253 9.86 -25.73 6.20
CA PRO A 253 9.15 -24.49 6.48
C PRO A 253 7.97 -24.68 7.44
N CYS A 254 7.65 -25.92 7.79
CA CYS A 254 6.50 -26.28 8.61
C CYS A 254 6.90 -26.69 10.02
N GLU A 255 8.20 -26.71 10.34
CA GLU A 255 8.70 -26.95 11.70
C GLU A 255 8.27 -28.32 12.25
N MET A 256 8.44 -29.35 11.43
CA MET A 256 8.04 -30.75 11.66
C MET A 256 9.17 -31.62 12.22
N VAL A 257 10.44 -31.23 12.02
CA VAL A 257 11.61 -32.01 12.44
C VAL A 257 12.52 -31.17 13.32
N ASN A 258 12.46 -31.39 14.64
CA ASN A 258 13.39 -30.76 15.56
C ASN A 258 14.82 -31.27 15.37
N LEU A 259 15.75 -30.35 15.12
CA LEU A 259 17.17 -30.62 14.84
C LEU A 259 18.09 -30.33 16.04
N ALA A 260 17.53 -29.88 17.17
CA ALA A 260 18.25 -29.39 18.34
C ALA A 260 19.32 -30.39 18.83
N GLU A 261 18.91 -31.62 19.18
CA GLU A 261 19.82 -32.64 19.72
C GLU A 261 20.96 -33.02 18.76
N ARG A 262 20.70 -32.98 17.45
CA ARG A 262 21.67 -33.37 16.42
C ARG A 262 22.64 -32.24 16.06
N ASN A 263 22.35 -31.01 16.46
CA ASN A 263 23.11 -29.82 16.06
C ASN A 263 23.47 -28.93 17.26
N PRO A 264 24.19 -29.44 18.27
CA PRO A 264 24.49 -28.69 19.49
C PRO A 264 25.30 -27.43 19.23
N VAL A 265 26.20 -27.44 18.23
CA VAL A 265 26.99 -26.25 17.85
C VAL A 265 26.09 -25.12 17.34
N ILE A 266 25.07 -25.44 16.55
CA ILE A 266 24.13 -24.44 16.03
C ILE A 266 23.29 -23.87 17.18
N LEU A 267 22.82 -24.71 18.11
CA LEU A 267 22.13 -24.25 19.31
C LEU A 267 22.96 -23.24 20.11
N THR A 268 24.21 -23.56 20.42
CA THR A 268 25.10 -22.65 21.18
C THR A 268 25.31 -21.31 20.46
N ILE A 269 25.37 -21.32 19.12
CA ILE A 269 25.44 -20.09 18.33
C ILE A 269 24.17 -19.24 18.55
N PHE A 270 22.98 -19.85 18.44
CA PHE A 270 21.71 -19.15 18.66
C PHE A 270 21.56 -18.63 20.09
N GLU A 271 21.92 -19.42 21.08
CA GLU A 271 21.91 -19.00 22.50
C GLU A 271 22.84 -17.80 22.73
N THR A 272 24.04 -17.83 22.13
CA THR A 272 24.99 -16.71 22.20
C THR A 272 24.41 -15.45 21.57
N ILE A 273 23.73 -15.58 20.42
CA ILE A 273 23.08 -14.45 19.75
C ILE A 273 21.93 -13.89 20.60
N LEU A 274 21.09 -14.75 21.16
CA LEU A 274 20.00 -14.34 22.05
C LEU A 274 20.52 -13.59 23.28
N ILE A 275 21.61 -14.08 23.89
CA ILE A 275 22.26 -13.38 25.00
C ILE A 275 22.73 -11.99 24.57
N ARG A 276 23.35 -11.84 23.39
CA ARG A 276 23.77 -10.53 22.88
C ARG A 276 22.61 -9.56 22.72
N HIS A 277 21.47 -10.02 22.20
CA HIS A 277 20.27 -9.18 22.10
C HIS A 277 19.71 -8.83 23.49
N ARG A 278 19.65 -9.79 24.42
CA ARG A 278 19.21 -9.54 25.81
C ARG A 278 20.03 -8.44 26.49
N LEU A 279 21.32 -8.31 26.18
CA LEU A 279 22.17 -7.24 26.74
C LEU A 279 21.78 -5.83 26.27
N THR A 280 21.05 -5.70 25.17
CA THR A 280 20.62 -4.41 24.62
C THR A 280 19.12 -4.17 24.75
N VAL A 281 18.35 -5.16 25.21
CA VAL A 281 16.89 -5.03 25.42
C VAL A 281 16.63 -4.06 26.57
N ILE A 282 15.63 -3.19 26.37
CA ILE A 282 15.09 -2.34 27.43
C ILE A 282 13.96 -3.08 28.15
N PRO A 283 13.78 -2.87 29.47
CA PRO A 283 12.70 -3.50 30.21
C PRO A 283 11.31 -3.21 29.58
N PRO A 284 10.39 -4.19 29.58
CA PRO A 284 9.02 -3.97 29.13
C PRO A 284 8.35 -2.84 29.92
N SER A 285 7.63 -1.96 29.22
CA SER A 285 6.96 -0.79 29.79
C SER A 285 5.45 -1.00 29.98
N ASN A 286 5.03 -2.26 30.17
CA ASN A 286 3.62 -2.62 30.38
C ASN A 286 3.08 -1.92 31.64
N LEU A 287 1.92 -1.27 31.50
CA LEU A 287 1.21 -0.61 32.59
C LEU A 287 -0.15 -1.28 32.78
N ASP A 288 -0.66 -1.23 33.99
CA ASP A 288 -2.05 -1.60 34.26
C ASP A 288 -3.02 -0.69 33.51
N GLY A 289 -4.23 -1.20 33.25
CA GLY A 289 -5.29 -0.41 32.62
C GLY A 289 -5.65 0.80 33.49
N ASP A 290 -5.59 2.00 32.92
CA ASP A 290 -6.00 3.24 33.60
C ASP A 290 -7.53 3.25 33.76
N PRO A 291 -8.08 3.26 35.00
CA PRO A 291 -9.54 3.27 35.19
C PRO A 291 -10.22 4.48 34.57
N ARG A 292 -9.50 5.58 34.37
CA ARG A 292 -10.01 6.79 33.69
C ARG A 292 -10.26 6.54 32.20
N SER A 293 -9.71 5.49 31.61
CA SER A 293 -10.00 5.09 30.23
C SER A 293 -11.41 4.55 30.03
N ASN A 294 -12.14 4.27 31.11
CA ASN A 294 -13.47 3.67 31.05
C ASN A 294 -14.40 4.50 30.15
N PRO A 295 -14.93 3.93 29.04
CA PRO A 295 -15.80 4.66 28.11
C PRO A 295 -17.04 5.28 28.75
N SER A 296 -17.53 4.72 29.86
CA SER A 296 -18.67 5.31 30.60
C SER A 296 -18.40 6.71 31.13
N LEU A 297 -17.12 7.09 31.30
CA LEU A 297 -16.69 8.43 31.66
C LEU A 297 -16.63 9.39 30.45
N TRP A 298 -16.74 8.86 29.22
CA TRP A 298 -16.49 9.57 27.96
C TRP A 298 -17.63 9.39 26.97
N ASN A 299 -18.88 9.58 27.42
CA ASN A 299 -20.08 9.41 26.58
C ASN A 299 -20.11 8.04 25.86
N ASN A 300 -19.74 6.98 26.59
CA ASN A 300 -19.67 5.60 26.11
C ASN A 300 -18.76 5.42 24.87
N THR A 301 -17.75 6.27 24.71
CA THR A 301 -16.82 6.24 23.57
C THR A 301 -15.38 6.09 24.05
N TRP A 302 -14.60 5.24 23.38
CA TRP A 302 -13.15 5.20 23.61
C TRP A 302 -12.52 6.49 23.07
N THR A 303 -11.81 7.23 23.92
CA THR A 303 -11.16 8.50 23.55
C THR A 303 -9.78 8.62 24.18
N SER A 304 -8.99 9.63 23.79
CA SER A 304 -7.72 9.99 24.42
C SER A 304 -7.95 10.68 25.78
N TRP A 305 -8.39 9.92 26.78
CA TRP A 305 -8.87 10.41 28.09
C TRP A 305 -7.86 11.26 28.88
N ALA A 306 -6.57 11.15 28.58
CA ALA A 306 -5.50 11.90 29.25
C ALA A 306 -5.25 13.28 28.63
N GLU A 307 -5.87 13.59 27.48
CA GLU A 307 -5.74 14.91 26.85
C GLU A 307 -6.51 15.98 27.63
N PRO A 308 -6.12 17.27 27.58
CA PRO A 308 -6.83 18.35 28.27
C PRO A 308 -8.31 18.46 27.88
N ASN A 309 -8.69 17.99 26.69
CA ASN A 309 -10.07 18.00 26.24
C ASN A 309 -10.44 16.77 25.37
N PRO A 310 -10.66 15.59 25.98
CA PRO A 310 -10.82 14.32 25.27
C PRO A 310 -12.07 14.25 24.39
N LEU A 311 -13.10 15.02 24.70
CA LEU A 311 -14.35 15.03 23.92
C LEU A 311 -14.34 16.05 22.80
N MET A 312 -13.54 17.12 22.88
CA MET A 312 -13.46 18.10 21.78
C MET A 312 -12.82 17.53 20.51
N LEU A 313 -11.84 16.64 20.63
CA LEU A 313 -11.23 15.97 19.47
C LEU A 313 -12.24 15.12 18.68
N ALA A 314 -13.26 14.56 19.34
CA ALA A 314 -14.34 13.83 18.69
C ALA A 314 -15.32 14.77 17.93
N TYR A 315 -15.48 16.02 18.39
CA TYR A 315 -16.40 17.00 17.82
C TYR A 315 -15.78 17.93 16.76
N THR A 316 -14.45 18.01 16.65
CA THR A 316 -13.78 18.93 15.71
C THR A 316 -13.89 18.56 14.22
N ASN A 317 -14.56 17.46 13.85
CA ASN A 317 -14.86 17.15 12.45
C ASN A 317 -16.22 17.67 11.94
N ILE A 318 -16.92 18.51 12.71
CA ILE A 318 -18.14 19.22 12.24
C ILE A 318 -18.07 20.71 12.56
N LYS A 319 -16.99 21.37 12.15
CA LYS A 319 -17.11 22.73 11.62
C LYS A 319 -16.33 22.76 10.31
N GLN A 320 -17.07 22.73 9.21
CA GLN A 320 -16.57 23.21 7.93
C GLN A 320 -15.80 24.50 8.20
N PRO A 321 -14.53 24.64 7.75
CA PRO A 321 -13.86 25.91 7.87
C PRO A 321 -14.72 26.93 7.13
N GLU A 322 -15.25 27.93 7.83
CA GLU A 322 -15.88 29.06 7.18
C GLU A 322 -14.80 29.71 6.31
N TYR A 323 -14.98 29.55 5.02
CA TYR A 323 -14.04 29.91 3.96
C TYR A 323 -14.07 31.43 3.74
N TYR A 324 -13.72 32.21 4.76
CA TYR A 324 -13.71 33.67 4.66
C TYR A 324 -12.43 34.23 4.00
N ALA A 325 -11.43 33.39 3.73
CA ALA A 325 -10.19 33.82 3.10
C ALA A 325 -10.27 33.96 1.56
N ASP A 326 -11.29 33.38 0.91
CA ASP A 326 -11.31 33.29 -0.56
C ASP A 326 -12.09 34.42 -1.26
N GLN A 327 -13.02 35.09 -0.57
CA GLN A 327 -13.74 36.21 -1.19
C GLN A 327 -12.82 37.40 -1.48
N ALA A 328 -11.86 37.68 -0.59
CA ALA A 328 -10.89 38.74 -0.80
C ALA A 328 -9.96 38.43 -1.99
N ILE A 329 -9.49 37.19 -2.11
CA ILE A 329 -8.59 36.78 -3.20
C ILE A 329 -9.32 36.80 -4.55
N VAL A 330 -10.57 36.36 -4.61
CA VAL A 330 -11.40 36.42 -5.82
C VAL A 330 -11.67 37.88 -6.21
N VAL A 331 -12.02 38.74 -5.26
CA VAL A 331 -12.24 40.17 -5.53
C VAL A 331 -10.96 40.86 -5.99
N ILE A 332 -9.82 40.59 -5.34
CA ILE A 332 -8.50 41.13 -5.75
C ILE A 332 -8.13 40.63 -7.15
N SER A 333 -8.40 39.36 -7.47
CA SER A 333 -8.14 38.78 -8.80
C SER A 333 -9.00 39.42 -9.89
N ILE A 334 -10.28 39.67 -9.61
CA ILE A 334 -11.20 40.35 -10.53
C ILE A 334 -10.75 41.80 -10.76
N ILE A 335 -10.41 42.54 -9.70
CA ILE A 335 -9.90 43.91 -9.80
C ILE A 335 -8.60 43.94 -10.62
N PHE A 336 -7.69 42.99 -10.38
CA PHE A 336 -6.44 42.90 -11.13
C PHE A 336 -6.68 42.59 -12.61
N CYS A 337 -7.62 41.70 -12.95
CA CYS A 337 -8.02 41.43 -14.33
C CYS A 337 -8.57 42.69 -15.02
N PHE A 338 -9.45 43.46 -14.37
CA PHE A 338 -9.95 44.71 -14.94
C PHE A 338 -8.85 45.75 -15.11
N PHE A 339 -7.89 45.82 -14.19
CA PHE A 339 -6.75 46.73 -14.29
C PHE A 339 -5.83 46.36 -15.47
N VAL A 340 -5.55 45.08 -15.68
CA VAL A 340 -4.76 44.58 -16.81
C VAL A 340 -5.47 44.83 -18.15
N ILE A 341 -6.78 44.54 -18.22
CA ILE A 341 -7.58 44.82 -19.43
C ILE A 341 -7.60 46.32 -19.73
N GLY A 342 -7.82 47.17 -18.72
CA GLY A 342 -7.78 48.62 -18.85
C GLY A 342 -6.41 49.14 -19.32
N ALA A 343 -5.32 48.58 -18.78
CA ALA A 343 -3.96 48.91 -19.19
C ALA A 343 -3.67 48.49 -20.64
N ILE A 344 -4.15 47.32 -21.07
CA ILE A 344 -4.01 46.85 -22.47
C ILE A 344 -4.80 47.74 -23.43
N ILE A 345 -6.03 48.15 -23.07
CA ILE A 345 -6.84 49.07 -23.87
C ILE A 345 -6.17 50.44 -23.94
N ALA A 346 -5.71 50.98 -22.81
CA ALA A 346 -4.99 52.26 -22.78
C ALA A 346 -3.69 52.22 -23.58
N PHE A 347 -2.94 51.11 -23.53
CA PHE A 347 -1.72 50.94 -24.32
C PHE A 347 -2.03 50.83 -25.82
N LYS A 348 -3.11 50.13 -26.20
CA LYS A 348 -3.59 50.11 -27.60
C LYS A 348 -4.04 51.48 -28.08
N CYS A 349 -4.78 52.25 -27.27
CA CYS A 349 -5.20 53.63 -27.58
C CYS A 349 -4.02 54.61 -27.65
N ARG A 350 -2.99 54.42 -26.83
CA ARG A 350 -1.76 55.25 -26.86
C ARG A 350 -0.90 54.93 -28.08
N LYS A 351 -0.89 53.67 -28.53
CA LYS A 351 -0.16 53.24 -29.74
C LYS A 351 -0.85 53.71 -31.03
N THR A 352 -2.18 53.81 -31.06
CA THR A 352 -2.90 54.45 -32.19
C THR A 352 -2.69 55.96 -32.23
N ASN A 353 -2.59 56.66 -31.09
CA ASN A 353 -2.28 58.09 -31.07
C ASN A 353 -0.81 58.42 -31.41
N SER A 354 0.14 57.51 -31.14
CA SER A 354 1.55 57.71 -31.48
C SER A 354 1.88 57.51 -32.96
N ASN A 355 0.98 56.87 -33.73
CA ASN A 355 1.21 56.60 -35.15
C ASN A 355 0.62 57.67 -36.10
N ASN A 356 0.05 58.76 -35.57
CA ASN A 356 -0.61 59.81 -36.35
C ASN A 356 0.10 61.19 -36.34
N LEU A 357 1.38 61.26 -35.98
CA LEU A 357 2.18 62.48 -36.16
C LEU A 357 3.20 62.28 -37.29
N GLY A 358 2.72 62.45 -38.54
CA GLY A 358 3.60 62.51 -39.70
C GLY A 358 2.90 62.43 -41.05
N ASN A 359 2.04 63.40 -41.38
CA ASN A 359 2.06 64.20 -42.63
C ASN A 359 0.71 64.91 -42.84
N PRO A 360 0.67 66.22 -43.15
CA PRO A 360 -0.54 66.89 -43.60
C PRO A 360 -0.68 66.75 -45.13
N GLU A 361 -1.89 66.44 -45.60
CA GLU A 361 -2.60 67.12 -46.71
C GLU A 361 -3.51 66.18 -47.51
N TYR A 362 -4.72 66.71 -47.82
CA TYR A 362 -5.79 66.18 -48.69
C TYR A 362 -6.48 64.89 -48.20
N GLN A 363 -7.78 64.84 -47.87
CA GLN A 363 -8.97 65.46 -48.48
C GLN A 363 -10.21 65.39 -47.55
N ASN A 364 -11.12 66.36 -47.69
CA ASN A 364 -12.49 66.35 -47.15
C ASN A 364 -13.37 65.29 -47.84
N TYR A 365 -14.12 64.47 -47.10
CA TYR A 365 -15.59 64.52 -47.04
C TYR A 365 -16.14 63.52 -46.02
N HIS A 366 -17.20 63.94 -45.33
CA HIS A 366 -17.90 63.23 -44.26
C HIS A 366 -18.63 61.97 -44.74
N GLU A 367 -18.49 60.87 -44.00
CA GLU A 367 -19.60 59.93 -43.82
C GLU A 367 -19.59 59.39 -42.38
N ARG A 368 -20.73 59.55 -41.71
CA ARG A 368 -20.95 59.13 -40.32
C ARG A 368 -21.00 57.61 -40.27
N VAL A 369 -20.19 57.00 -39.41
CA VAL A 369 -20.45 55.64 -38.92
C VAL A 369 -20.83 55.74 -37.45
N THR A 370 -22.14 55.62 -37.22
CA THR A 370 -22.78 55.38 -35.93
C THR A 370 -22.54 53.93 -35.50
N CYS A 371 -22.07 53.71 -34.27
CA CYS A 371 -22.11 52.38 -33.65
C CYS A 371 -23.48 52.18 -33.01
N THR A 372 -24.36 51.47 -33.69
CA THR A 372 -25.59 50.88 -33.15
C THR A 372 -25.29 49.54 -32.50
N ILE A 373 -25.98 49.28 -31.39
CA ILE A 373 -26.14 47.98 -30.75
C ILE A 373 -27.38 47.32 -31.39
N ASP A 374 -27.25 46.07 -31.82
CA ASP A 374 -28.33 45.08 -32.04
C ASP A 374 -27.60 43.72 -32.12
N ASP A 375 -27.84 42.69 -31.29
CA ASP A 375 -29.09 42.01 -30.90
C ASP A 375 -29.94 41.55 -32.09
N SER A 376 -29.81 40.27 -32.44
CA SER A 376 -30.83 39.53 -33.21
C SER A 376 -30.81 38.02 -32.91
N GLU A 377 -31.77 37.63 -32.05
CA GLU A 377 -32.72 36.49 -32.08
C GLU A 377 -32.19 35.03 -32.17
N GLU A 378 -32.45 34.16 -31.16
CA GLU A 378 -33.66 33.34 -30.88
C GLU A 378 -33.89 32.20 -31.90
N ALA A 379 -34.21 30.94 -31.57
CA ALA A 379 -35.06 30.35 -30.52
C ALA A 379 -34.74 28.82 -30.39
N PHE A 380 -34.88 28.06 -29.28
CA PHE A 380 -36.03 27.46 -28.54
C PHE A 380 -35.37 26.32 -27.71
N SER A 381 -35.76 25.83 -26.51
CA SER A 381 -37.03 25.74 -25.79
C SER A 381 -36.74 25.50 -24.29
N ILE A 382 -37.52 26.13 -23.41
CA ILE A 382 -37.69 25.75 -22.00
C ILE A 382 -39.15 25.35 -21.81
N SER A 383 -39.38 24.14 -21.30
CA SER A 383 -40.61 23.80 -20.59
C SER A 383 -40.26 23.33 -19.18
N SER A 384 -40.58 24.15 -18.20
CA SER A 384 -40.69 23.77 -16.79
C SER A 384 -42.17 23.79 -16.42
N VAL A 385 -42.68 22.63 -16.02
CA VAL A 385 -44.01 22.45 -15.43
C VAL A 385 -43.81 22.04 -13.97
N VAL A 386 -44.35 22.85 -13.06
CA VAL A 386 -44.48 22.58 -11.62
C VAL A 386 -45.64 21.59 -11.40
N PRO A 387 -45.53 20.63 -10.47
CA PRO A 387 -46.23 20.72 -9.17
C PRO A 387 -45.33 20.23 -8.01
N GLY A 388 -45.42 20.66 -6.75
CA GLY A 388 -46.60 20.97 -5.95
C GLY A 388 -46.88 19.81 -4.97
N THR A 389 -46.92 20.12 -3.66
CA THR A 389 -47.43 19.31 -2.51
C THR A 389 -46.54 18.16 -1.99
N ARG A 390 -46.43 17.80 -0.69
CA ARG A 390 -47.21 18.08 0.53
C ARG A 390 -46.40 17.66 1.78
N ARG A 391 -46.60 18.35 2.91
CA ARG A 391 -46.41 17.80 4.27
C ARG A 391 -47.42 16.67 4.50
N ASN A 392 -47.03 15.63 5.26
CA ASN A 392 -47.76 15.09 6.41
C ASN A 392 -46.98 13.93 7.06
N ASP A 393 -46.70 14.13 8.35
CA ASP A 393 -46.92 13.24 9.50
C ASP A 393 -46.61 11.73 9.43
N THR A 394 -45.82 11.35 10.44
CA THR A 394 -45.58 10.03 11.04
C THR A 394 -46.86 9.24 11.35
N PRO A 395 -46.78 7.90 11.60
CA PRO A 395 -46.54 7.47 12.98
C PRO A 395 -45.63 6.23 13.14
N ARG A 396 -45.05 6.17 14.35
CA ARG A 396 -44.51 5.00 15.03
C ARG A 396 -45.55 3.88 15.15
N HIS A 397 -45.09 2.64 15.08
CA HIS A 397 -45.44 1.48 15.91
C HIS A 397 -44.46 0.37 15.51
N GLY A 398 -43.93 -0.48 16.38
CA GLY A 398 -44.16 -0.77 17.79
C GLY A 398 -43.43 -2.09 18.07
N ASP A 399 -42.99 -2.24 19.32
CA ASP A 399 -42.45 -3.49 19.88
C ASP A 399 -43.43 -4.68 19.79
N ILE A 400 -42.96 -5.85 20.25
CA ILE A 400 -43.58 -7.18 20.49
C ILE A 400 -42.92 -8.20 19.53
N ASN A 401 -42.13 -9.21 19.94
CA ASN A 401 -41.89 -9.92 21.21
C ASN A 401 -40.41 -10.32 21.33
#